data_AF-A0A954JJW8-F1
#
_entry.id   AF-A0A954JJW8-F1
#
_cell.length_a   1.000
_cell.length_b   1.000
_cell.length_c   1.000
_cell.angle_alpha   90.00
_cell.angle_beta   90.00
_cell.angle_gamma   90.00
#
_symmetry.space_group_name_H-M   'P 1'
#
loop_
_entity.id
_entity.type
_entity.pdbx_description
1 polymer ?
#
loop_
_entity_poly.entity_id
_entity_poly.type
_entity_poly.pdbx_seq_one_letter_code
_entity_poly.pdbx_strand_id
1 'polypeptide(L)'
;MMILSRKRVGLRCCIWATWTVVLMGLVGQMELYAQSDRHERTLRLLQQRREDLHADFAREMNALADFCEKNSFLTDAERIRNRAQPISAGVYDLDNLPDRLLPEIPPNLPDIQQQWQVKLRKLEQDYAADLYRLCRDAINQGHYS
;
A
#
# COMPACT_ATOMS: atom_id res chain seq x y z
N MET A 1 -24.11 -9.19 82.92
CA MET A 1 -25.29 -8.88 82.10
C MET A 1 -24.80 -8.32 80.77
N MET A 2 -25.03 -9.07 79.69
CA MET A 2 -24.66 -8.76 78.31
C MET A 2 -25.35 -7.48 77.80
N ILE A 3 -24.78 -6.80 76.81
CA ILE A 3 -25.39 -6.55 75.48
C ILE A 3 -24.34 -5.98 74.51
N LEU A 4 -24.33 -6.58 73.32
CA LEU A 4 -23.46 -6.33 72.17
C LEU A 4 -23.70 -4.97 71.51
N SER A 5 -22.64 -4.34 70.97
CA SER A 5 -22.78 -3.57 69.73
C SER A 5 -21.45 -3.55 68.96
N ARG A 6 -21.28 -4.54 68.08
CA ARG A 6 -20.21 -4.59 67.09
C ARG A 6 -20.85 -4.82 65.73
N LYS A 7 -20.29 -4.17 64.71
CA LYS A 7 -20.45 -4.37 63.26
C LYS A 7 -21.60 -3.62 62.58
N ARG A 8 -21.30 -2.43 62.04
CA ARG A 8 -21.95 -1.88 60.82
C ARG A 8 -21.01 -0.92 60.08
N VAL A 9 -19.83 -1.41 59.65
CA VAL A 9 -18.94 -0.64 58.74
C VAL A 9 -18.44 -1.47 57.54
N GLY A 10 -18.61 -2.79 57.55
CA GLY A 10 -18.03 -3.66 56.52
C GLY A 10 -18.76 -3.74 55.17
N LEU A 11 -19.98 -3.21 55.02
CA LEU A 11 -20.83 -3.53 53.85
C LEU A 11 -20.80 -2.49 52.72
N ARG A 12 -20.26 -1.28 52.95
CA ARG A 12 -20.27 -0.21 51.94
C ARG A 12 -19.00 -0.17 51.08
N CYS A 13 -17.93 -0.84 51.51
CA CYS A 13 -16.63 -0.82 50.83
C CYS A 13 -16.56 -1.79 49.63
N CYS A 14 -17.23 -2.95 49.72
CA CYS A 14 -17.19 -3.96 48.66
C CYS A 14 -17.95 -3.55 47.38
N ILE A 15 -18.96 -2.68 47.50
CA ILE A 15 -19.78 -2.24 46.36
C ILE A 15 -19.04 -1.20 45.50
N TRP A 16 -18.16 -0.39 46.09
CA TRP A 16 -17.33 0.57 45.33
C TRP A 16 -16.20 -0.12 44.56
N ALA A 17 -15.67 -1.22 45.10
CA ALA A 17 -14.58 -1.98 44.46
C ALA A 17 -15.04 -2.75 43.20
N THR A 18 -16.30 -3.18 43.12
CA THR A 18 -16.82 -3.90 41.94
C THR A 18 -17.14 -2.97 40.78
N TRP A 19 -17.59 -1.74 41.05
CA TRP A 19 -17.89 -0.76 40.00
C TRP A 19 -16.65 -0.27 39.25
N THR A 20 -15.49 -0.18 39.90
CA THR A 20 -14.24 0.28 39.27
C THR A 20 -13.67 -0.72 38.26
N VAL A 21 -13.77 -2.02 38.54
CA VAL A 21 -13.30 -3.09 37.63
C VAL A 21 -14.16 -3.19 36.37
N VAL A 22 -15.48 -3.04 36.50
CA VAL A 22 -16.41 -3.02 35.35
C VAL A 22 -16.21 -1.78 34.48
N LEU A 23 -15.94 -0.62 35.09
CA LEU A 23 -15.65 0.61 34.35
C LEU A 23 -14.33 0.54 33.57
N MET A 24 -13.29 -0.09 34.14
CA MET A 24 -12.01 -0.32 33.43
C MET A 24 -12.16 -1.29 32.26
N GLY A 25 -12.99 -2.34 32.38
CA GLY A 25 -13.25 -3.28 31.29
C GLY A 25 -13.93 -2.66 30.06
N LEU A 26 -14.82 -1.69 30.27
CA LEU A 26 -15.52 -0.99 29.19
C LEU A 26 -14.62 0.00 28.41
N VAL A 27 -13.65 0.64 29.08
CA VAL A 27 -12.70 1.56 28.42
C VAL A 27 -11.74 0.79 27.49
N GLY A 28 -11.28 -0.39 27.90
CA GLY A 28 -10.38 -1.22 27.08
C GLY A 28 -11.00 -1.72 25.77
N GLN A 29 -12.33 -1.93 25.73
CA GLN A 29 -13.00 -2.35 24.48
C GLN A 29 -13.05 -1.23 23.44
N MET A 30 -13.28 0.03 23.85
CA MET A 30 -13.30 1.16 22.92
C MET A 30 -11.97 1.40 22.21
N GLU A 31 -10.84 1.15 22.89
CA GLU A 31 -9.50 1.39 22.35
C GLU A 31 -9.13 0.41 21.24
N LEU A 32 -9.56 -0.86 21.36
CA LEU A 32 -9.36 -1.89 20.33
C LEU A 32 -10.16 -1.61 19.05
N TYR A 33 -11.43 -1.21 19.17
CA TYR A 33 -12.26 -0.82 18.02
C TYR A 33 -11.70 0.42 17.30
N ALA A 34 -11.20 1.40 18.05
CA ALA A 34 -10.57 2.59 17.47
C ALA A 34 -9.25 2.25 16.76
N GLN A 35 -8.54 1.19 17.16
CA GLN A 35 -7.32 0.73 16.51
C GLN A 35 -7.61 -0.04 15.21
N SER A 36 -8.62 -0.92 15.20
CA SER A 36 -9.00 -1.67 13.99
C SER A 36 -9.54 -0.76 12.88
N ASP A 37 -10.37 0.22 13.22
CA ASP A 37 -10.92 1.17 12.25
C ASP A 37 -9.83 2.09 11.68
N ARG A 38 -8.86 2.52 12.50
CA ARG A 38 -7.67 3.23 12.01
C ARG A 38 -6.86 2.38 11.03
N HIS A 39 -6.66 1.10 11.33
CA HIS A 39 -5.92 0.20 10.47
C HIS A 39 -6.62 0.00 9.10
N GLU A 40 -7.92 -0.25 9.09
CA GLU A 40 -8.69 -0.40 7.85
C GLU A 40 -8.66 0.86 6.99
N ARG A 41 -8.82 2.04 7.59
CA ARG A 41 -8.77 3.31 6.86
C ARG A 41 -7.42 3.52 6.20
N THR A 42 -6.33 3.27 6.91
CA THR A 42 -4.98 3.41 6.36
C THR A 42 -4.72 2.43 5.22
N LEU A 43 -5.16 1.17 5.35
CA LEU A 43 -5.08 0.19 4.27
C LEU A 43 -5.83 0.65 3.01
N ARG A 44 -7.07 1.15 3.18
CA ARG A 44 -7.85 1.68 2.04
C ARG A 44 -7.14 2.85 1.37
N LEU A 45 -6.53 3.75 2.15
CA LEU A 45 -5.76 4.87 1.60
C LEU A 45 -4.51 4.40 0.84
N LEU A 46 -3.79 3.40 1.33
CA LEU A 46 -2.64 2.83 0.63
C LEU A 46 -3.05 2.13 -0.67
N GLN A 47 -4.17 1.41 -0.66
CA GLN A 47 -4.75 0.78 -1.85
C GLN A 47 -5.15 1.83 -2.89
N GLN A 48 -5.86 2.88 -2.47
CA GLN A 48 -6.24 4.00 -3.34
C GLN A 48 -5.00 4.66 -3.95
N ARG A 49 -3.98 4.98 -3.14
CA ARG A 49 -2.73 5.56 -3.67
C ARG A 49 -2.05 4.65 -4.68
N ARG A 50 -2.06 3.33 -4.48
CA ARG A 50 -1.50 2.38 -5.43
C ARG A 50 -2.27 2.40 -6.76
N GLU A 51 -3.60 2.43 -6.69
CA GLU A 51 -4.48 2.51 -7.85
C GLU A 51 -4.27 3.82 -8.62
N ASP A 52 -4.18 4.94 -7.92
CA ASP A 52 -3.92 6.26 -8.51
C ASP A 52 -2.55 6.31 -9.20
N LEU A 53 -1.49 5.84 -8.52
CA LEU A 53 -0.15 5.76 -9.11
C LEU A 53 -0.13 4.89 -10.38
N HIS A 54 -0.84 3.75 -10.35
CA HIS A 54 -0.93 2.88 -11.52
C HIS A 54 -1.74 3.52 -12.66
N ALA A 55 -2.84 4.21 -12.35
CA ALA A 55 -3.63 4.92 -13.36
C ALA A 55 -2.84 6.04 -14.04
N ASP A 56 -2.06 6.81 -13.27
CA ASP A 56 -1.18 7.84 -13.80
C ASP A 56 -0.07 7.24 -14.69
N PHE A 57 0.58 6.16 -14.23
CA PHE A 57 1.57 5.42 -15.02
C PHE A 57 0.98 4.89 -16.33
N ALA A 58 -0.19 4.24 -16.26
CA ALA A 58 -0.86 3.69 -17.44
C ALA A 58 -1.24 4.78 -18.45
N ARG A 59 -1.67 5.95 -17.98
CA ARG A 59 -1.95 7.11 -18.84
C ARG A 59 -0.70 7.57 -19.60
N GLU A 60 0.43 7.70 -18.91
CA GLU A 60 1.69 8.14 -19.53
C GLU A 60 2.26 7.10 -20.50
N MET A 61 2.15 5.82 -20.15
CA MET A 61 2.53 4.70 -21.02
C MET A 61 1.66 4.63 -22.28
N ASN A 62 0.35 4.83 -22.16
CA ASN A 62 -0.55 4.88 -23.32
C ASN A 62 -0.21 6.06 -24.24
N ALA A 63 0.07 7.24 -23.68
CA ALA A 63 0.52 8.39 -24.46
C ALA A 63 1.84 8.12 -25.20
N LEU A 64 2.76 7.34 -24.60
CA LEU A 64 4.00 6.90 -25.25
C LEU A 64 3.73 5.87 -26.35
N ALA A 65 2.83 4.92 -26.13
CA ALA A 65 2.43 3.95 -27.14
C ALA A 65 1.80 4.65 -28.36
N ASP A 66 0.92 5.63 -28.15
CA ASP A 66 0.32 6.42 -29.23
C ASP A 66 1.37 7.22 -30.01
N PHE A 67 2.41 7.71 -29.33
CA PHE A 67 3.56 8.31 -30.01
C PHE A 67 4.30 7.29 -30.89
N CYS A 68 4.53 6.08 -30.38
CA CYS A 68 5.15 5.00 -31.15
C CYS A 68 4.31 4.62 -32.38
N GLU A 69 2.98 4.50 -32.25
CA GLU A 69 2.08 4.20 -33.38
C GLU A 69 2.13 5.29 -34.47
N LYS A 70 2.09 6.57 -34.08
CA LYS A 70 2.20 7.70 -35.02
C LYS A 70 3.50 7.69 -35.81
N ASN A 71 4.55 7.09 -35.26
CA ASN A 71 5.86 6.94 -35.91
C ASN A 71 6.07 5.53 -36.51
N SER A 72 4.99 4.75 -36.69
CA SER A 72 5.01 3.40 -37.29
C SER A 72 5.74 2.32 -36.48
N PHE A 73 6.00 2.54 -35.20
CA PHE A 73 6.55 1.54 -34.28
C PHE A 73 5.43 0.72 -33.61
N LEU A 74 4.64 0.00 -34.41
CA LEU A 74 3.41 -0.69 -33.95
C LEU A 74 3.71 -1.78 -32.91
N THR A 75 4.74 -2.61 -33.15
CA THR A 75 5.12 -3.68 -32.21
C THR A 75 5.59 -3.15 -30.87
N ASP A 76 6.32 -2.03 -30.87
CA ASP A 76 6.76 -1.39 -29.63
C ASP A 76 5.59 -0.73 -28.89
N ALA A 77 4.64 -0.12 -29.61
CA ALA A 77 3.43 0.43 -29.01
C ALA A 77 2.61 -0.65 -28.29
N GLU A 78 2.43 -1.82 -28.90
CA GLU A 78 1.73 -2.95 -28.28
C GLU A 78 2.47 -3.44 -27.03
N ARG A 79 3.80 -3.58 -27.10
CA ARG A 79 4.62 -3.96 -25.93
C ARG A 79 4.50 -2.96 -24.80
N ILE A 80 4.50 -1.66 -25.10
CA ILE A 80 4.33 -0.59 -24.11
C ILE A 80 2.95 -0.68 -23.46
N ARG A 81 1.87 -0.89 -24.24
CA ARG A 81 0.51 -1.07 -23.68
C ARG A 81 0.39 -2.30 -22.80
N ASN A 82 1.03 -3.41 -23.18
CA ASN A 82 1.02 -4.62 -22.36
C ASN A 82 1.73 -4.41 -21.01
N ARG A 83 2.79 -3.59 -20.96
CA ARG A 83 3.47 -3.22 -19.71
C ARG A 83 2.66 -2.27 -18.83
N ALA A 84 1.74 -1.50 -19.41
CA ALA A 84 0.87 -0.59 -18.68
C ALA A 84 -0.29 -1.31 -17.95
N GLN A 85 -0.49 -2.61 -18.21
CA GLN A 85 -1.57 -3.37 -17.58
C GLN A 85 -1.30 -3.63 -16.10
N PRO A 86 -2.34 -3.63 -15.25
CA PRO A 86 -2.19 -3.97 -13.84
C PRO A 86 -1.78 -5.43 -13.68
N ILE A 87 -0.78 -5.68 -12.84
CA ILE A 87 -0.39 -7.04 -12.46
C ILE A 87 -1.48 -7.61 -11.56
N SER A 88 -2.13 -8.69 -12.00
CA SER A 88 -3.11 -9.41 -11.20
C SER A 88 -2.42 -10.11 -10.02
N ALA A 89 -2.98 -9.92 -8.82
CA ALA A 89 -2.50 -10.60 -7.61
C ALA A 89 -2.58 -12.12 -7.80
N GLY A 90 -1.42 -12.79 -7.84
CA GLY A 90 -1.34 -14.26 -8.00
C GLY A 90 -0.45 -14.74 -9.15
N VAL A 91 0.05 -13.85 -10.01
CA VAL A 91 0.97 -14.19 -11.11
C VAL A 91 2.35 -13.60 -10.84
N TYR A 92 2.98 -14.01 -9.75
CA TYR A 92 4.40 -13.73 -9.53
C TYR A 92 5.19 -15.00 -9.85
N ASP A 93 5.76 -15.07 -11.05
CA ASP A 93 6.80 -16.04 -11.36
C ASP A 93 8.10 -15.55 -10.72
N LEU A 94 8.32 -15.93 -9.46
CA LEU A 94 9.51 -15.58 -8.69
C LEU A 94 10.72 -16.46 -9.03
N ASP A 95 10.52 -17.51 -9.84
CA ASP A 95 11.56 -18.51 -10.09
C ASP A 95 12.60 -18.03 -11.11
N ASN A 96 12.32 -16.94 -11.85
CA ASN A 96 13.23 -16.36 -12.84
C ASN A 96 13.38 -14.85 -12.67
N LEU A 97 14.25 -14.45 -11.72
CA LEU A 97 14.69 -13.06 -11.64
C LEU A 97 15.62 -12.76 -12.83
N PRO A 98 15.35 -11.73 -13.65
CA PRO A 98 16.17 -11.47 -14.84
C PRO A 98 17.59 -11.04 -14.45
N ASP A 99 18.60 -11.65 -15.07
CA ASP A 99 20.03 -11.32 -14.88
C ASP A 99 20.36 -9.85 -15.23
N ARG A 100 19.53 -9.20 -16.06
CA ARG A 100 19.67 -7.78 -16.42
C ARG A 100 18.36 -7.05 -16.25
N LEU A 101 18.36 -6.07 -15.34
CA LEU A 101 17.20 -5.24 -15.01
C LEU A 101 16.74 -4.35 -16.18
N LEU A 102 17.67 -3.86 -17.02
CA LEU A 102 17.39 -3.00 -18.17
C LEU A 102 18.42 -3.27 -19.30
N PRO A 103 18.01 -3.69 -20.51
CA PRO A 103 18.94 -3.85 -21.63
C PRO A 103 19.45 -2.48 -22.08
N GLU A 104 20.75 -2.32 -22.37
CA GLU A 104 21.35 -1.06 -22.82
C GLU A 104 20.68 -0.50 -24.10
N ILE A 105 20.59 0.84 -24.23
CA ILE A 105 20.01 1.48 -25.43
C ILE A 105 21.18 1.56 -26.41
N PRO A 106 21.12 0.87 -27.56
CA PRO A 106 22.21 0.94 -28.51
C PRO A 106 22.38 2.39 -28.98
N PRO A 107 23.62 2.93 -29.00
CA PRO A 107 23.86 4.32 -29.36
C PRO A 107 23.61 4.61 -30.85
N ASN A 108 23.43 3.58 -31.69
CA ASN A 108 23.23 3.69 -33.13
C ASN A 108 21.75 3.60 -33.55
N LEU A 109 20.84 4.07 -32.70
CA LEU A 109 19.41 4.11 -33.01
C LEU A 109 19.03 5.44 -33.66
N PRO A 110 18.00 5.46 -34.51
CA PRO A 110 17.40 6.71 -34.98
C PRO A 110 16.97 7.59 -33.80
N ASP A 111 17.14 8.91 -33.91
CA ASP A 111 16.86 9.88 -32.83
C ASP A 111 15.46 9.69 -32.22
N ILE A 112 14.44 9.50 -33.06
CA ILE A 112 13.05 9.28 -32.63
C ILE A 112 12.94 8.02 -31.77
N GLN A 113 13.65 6.96 -32.16
CA GLN A 113 13.63 5.69 -31.42
C GLN A 113 14.34 5.81 -30.07
N GLN A 114 15.47 6.52 -30.05
CA GLN A 114 16.20 6.78 -28.82
C GLN A 114 15.35 7.62 -27.85
N GLN A 115 14.66 8.65 -28.34
CA GLN A 115 13.81 9.52 -27.52
C GLN A 115 12.72 8.75 -26.77
N TRP A 116 11.94 7.89 -27.46
CA TRP A 116 10.88 7.15 -26.78
C TRP A 116 11.44 6.06 -25.85
N GLN A 117 12.58 5.45 -26.17
CA GLN A 117 13.21 4.46 -25.28
C GLN A 117 13.74 5.09 -23.99
N VAL A 118 14.36 6.27 -24.07
CA VAL A 118 14.77 7.02 -22.89
C VAL A 118 13.55 7.39 -22.05
N LYS A 119 12.47 7.86 -22.69
CA LYS A 119 11.23 8.21 -22.00
C LYS A 119 10.59 7.00 -21.32
N LEU A 120 10.50 5.86 -22.02
CA LEU A 120 9.99 4.60 -21.47
C LEU A 120 10.73 4.21 -20.19
N ARG A 121 12.06 4.21 -20.24
CA ARG A 121 12.88 3.87 -19.07
C ARG A 121 12.64 4.80 -17.90
N LYS A 122 12.54 6.10 -18.17
CA LYS A 122 12.27 7.08 -17.13
C LYS A 122 10.92 6.81 -16.47
N LEU A 123 9.87 6.57 -17.25
CA LEU A 123 8.54 6.22 -16.72
C LEU A 123 8.58 4.97 -15.84
N GLU A 124 9.26 3.92 -16.29
CA GLU A 124 9.39 2.68 -15.53
C GLU A 124 10.19 2.88 -14.23
N GLN A 125 11.26 3.67 -14.26
CA GLN A 125 12.07 3.99 -13.09
C GLN A 125 11.32 4.84 -12.07
N ASP A 126 10.63 5.90 -12.53
CA ASP A 126 9.85 6.80 -11.68
C ASP A 126 8.71 6.02 -11.00
N TYR A 127 7.98 5.20 -11.77
CA TYR A 127 6.92 4.35 -11.22
C TYR A 127 7.44 3.32 -10.21
N ALA A 128 8.56 2.65 -10.50
CA ALA A 128 9.17 1.71 -9.56
C ALA A 128 9.64 2.39 -8.26
N ALA A 129 10.19 3.60 -8.36
CA ALA A 129 10.60 4.39 -7.20
C ALA A 129 9.40 4.79 -6.32
N ASP A 130 8.28 5.17 -6.94
CA ASP A 130 7.07 5.53 -6.21
C ASP A 130 6.39 4.33 -5.55
N LEU A 131 6.35 3.18 -6.24
CA LEU A 131 5.91 1.92 -5.62
C LEU A 131 6.78 1.53 -4.44
N TYR A 132 8.11 1.64 -4.56
CA TYR A 132 9.03 1.34 -3.46
C TYR A 132 8.77 2.24 -2.24
N ARG A 133 8.56 3.55 -2.46
CA ARG A 133 8.21 4.49 -1.39
C ARG A 133 6.90 4.11 -0.71
N LEU A 134 5.86 3.79 -1.50
CA LEU A 134 4.56 3.38 -0.98
C LEU A 134 4.68 2.10 -0.13
N CYS A 135 5.41 1.10 -0.61
CA CYS A 135 5.66 -0.14 0.14
C CYS A 135 6.43 0.13 1.44
N ARG A 136 7.45 0.99 1.39
CA ARG A 136 8.21 1.37 2.58
C ARG A 136 7.34 2.09 3.61
N ASP A 137 6.47 2.99 3.17
CA ASP A 137 5.52 3.67 4.05
C ASP A 137 4.52 2.69 4.68
N ALA A 138 4.03 1.73 3.91
CA ALA A 138 3.15 0.67 4.41
C ALA A 138 3.84 -0.19 5.49
N ILE A 139 5.11 -0.58 5.27
CA ILE A 139 5.91 -1.33 6.24
C ILE A 139 6.12 -0.52 7.53
N ASN A 140 6.49 0.77 7.41
CA ASN A 140 6.70 1.65 8.56
C ASN A 140 5.42 1.85 9.39
N GLN A 141 4.25 1.71 8.77
CA GLN A 141 2.94 1.78 9.42
C GLN A 141 2.47 0.42 9.98
N GLY A 142 3.26 -0.64 9.84
CA GLY A 142 2.94 -1.98 10.34
C GLY A 142 1.97 -2.78 9.45
N HIS A 143 1.81 -2.40 8.18
CA HIS A 143 0.97 -3.10 7.20
C HIS A 143 1.78 -4.10 6.38
N TYR A 144 2.33 -5.14 7.03
CA TYR A 144 2.91 -6.31 6.37
C TYR A 144 1.99 -7.51 6.64
N SER A 145 1.52 -8.17 5.57
CA SER A 145 0.73 -9.40 5.64
C SER A 145 1.60 -10.62 5.43
#